data_AF-A0A1F7VGY7-F1
#
_entry.id   AF-A0A1F7VGY7-F1
#
_cell.length_a   1.000
_cell.length_b   1.000
_cell.length_c   1.000
_cell.angle_alpha   90.00
_cell.angle_beta   90.00
_cell.angle_gamma   90.00
#
_symmetry.space_group_name_H-M   'P 1'
#
loop_
_entity.id
_entity.type
_entity.pdbx_description
1 polymer ?
#
loop_
_entity_poly.entity_id
_entity_poly.type
_entity_poly.pdbx_seq_one_letter_code
_entity_poly.pdbx_strand_id
1 'polypeptide(L)'
;MAEPSHGKGLRAWSEGLREQHAKLKASLEQPREVGQEAVQILDLPHYRRNLLIADAFLSDPESGFASLETTRFFILLQNRDGKVVRDLNATKKGVMAFVRRHAKKNPHEWSVNVAEFLEQVYGGNISVSKEGAARIEFRKGEQGPVSAGTASAHELYHAWQDPNTRVWKYDFDDAELRALVQRVVHDVPHDERDYLPGLYEFQLVDPEGDGILEPRFVDYRSDLH
;
A
#
# COMPACT_ATOMS: atom_id res chain seq x y z
N MET A 1 -32.81 10.97 23.53
CA MET A 1 -32.31 10.33 22.30
C MET A 1 -30.96 10.95 22.02
N ALA A 2 -29.89 10.21 22.29
CA ALA A 2 -28.52 10.72 22.20
C ALA A 2 -27.98 10.44 20.79
N GLU A 3 -27.35 11.45 20.20
CA GLU A 3 -26.67 11.37 18.91
C GLU A 3 -25.61 10.24 18.90
N PRO A 4 -25.38 9.56 17.76
CA PRO A 4 -24.32 8.58 17.67
C PRO A 4 -22.97 9.32 17.70
N SER A 5 -22.19 9.09 18.75
CA SER A 5 -20.88 9.75 18.94
C SER A 5 -19.87 9.25 17.90
N HIS A 6 -19.71 9.98 16.80
CA HIS A 6 -18.89 9.66 15.64
C HIS A 6 -17.35 9.75 15.85
N GLY A 7 -16.89 9.93 17.09
CA GLY A 7 -15.46 9.93 17.45
C GLY A 7 -14.96 8.67 18.18
N LYS A 8 -15.84 7.70 18.47
CA LYS A 8 -15.50 6.54 19.32
C LYS A 8 -14.93 5.33 18.58
N GLY A 9 -15.22 5.16 17.29
CA GLY A 9 -14.79 3.96 16.55
C GLY A 9 -13.27 3.80 16.44
N LEU A 10 -12.57 4.89 16.09
CA LEU A 10 -11.13 4.86 15.77
C LEU A 10 -10.22 4.98 17.01
N ARG A 11 -10.64 5.78 18.01
CA ARG A 11 -9.97 5.77 19.31
C ARG A 11 -10.15 4.41 19.97
N ALA A 12 -11.34 3.82 19.96
CA ALA A 12 -11.55 2.45 20.47
C ALA A 12 -10.84 1.37 19.64
N TRP A 13 -10.64 1.56 18.33
CA TRP A 13 -9.88 0.64 17.47
C TRP A 13 -8.37 0.68 17.76
N SER A 14 -7.79 1.89 17.82
CA SER A 14 -6.38 2.07 18.20
C SER A 14 -6.13 1.79 19.69
N GLU A 15 -7.10 2.05 20.58
CA GLU A 15 -7.03 1.72 22.01
C GLU A 15 -7.20 0.21 22.25
N GLY A 16 -8.09 -0.46 21.50
CA GLY A 16 -8.23 -1.92 21.52
C GLY A 16 -7.00 -2.66 20.98
N LEU A 17 -6.36 -2.12 19.93
CA LEU A 17 -5.07 -2.63 19.44
C LEU A 17 -3.89 -2.23 20.36
N ARG A 18 -3.95 -1.06 21.01
CA ARG A 18 -2.93 -0.60 21.99
C ARG A 18 -2.86 -1.49 23.22
N GLU A 19 -3.99 -1.98 23.72
CA GLU A 19 -4.02 -2.86 24.88
C GLU A 19 -3.56 -4.30 24.55
N GLN A 20 -3.65 -4.73 23.29
CA GLN A 20 -3.36 -6.11 22.89
C GLN A 20 -2.03 -6.30 22.10
N HIS A 21 -1.46 -5.26 21.48
CA HIS A 21 -0.31 -5.41 20.57
C HIS A 21 0.76 -4.31 20.69
N ALA A 22 1.50 -4.28 21.82
CA ALA A 22 2.63 -3.37 22.02
C ALA A 22 3.72 -3.47 20.92
N LYS A 23 3.93 -4.67 20.36
CA LYS A 23 4.88 -4.92 19.26
C LYS A 23 4.41 -4.36 17.91
N LEU A 24 3.11 -4.43 17.61
CA LEU A 24 2.54 -3.84 16.39
C LEU A 24 2.73 -2.31 16.40
N LYS A 25 2.55 -1.67 17.56
CA LYS A 25 2.82 -0.24 17.73
C LYS A 25 4.27 0.11 17.39
N ALA A 26 5.23 -0.67 17.90
CA ALA A 26 6.65 -0.46 17.61
C ALA A 26 6.96 -0.64 16.12
N SER A 27 6.32 -1.61 15.44
CA SER A 27 6.46 -1.81 14.00
C SER A 27 5.89 -0.63 13.18
N LEU A 28 4.78 -0.03 13.63
CA LEU A 28 4.19 1.16 12.99
C LEU A 28 5.05 2.43 13.13
N GLU A 29 5.94 2.48 14.12
CA GLU A 29 6.89 3.58 14.32
C GLU A 29 8.15 3.42 13.43
N GLN A 30 8.34 2.27 12.78
CA GLN A 30 9.46 2.04 11.87
C GLN A 30 9.29 2.79 10.54
N PRO A 31 10.39 3.12 9.85
CA PRO A 31 10.34 3.67 8.49
C PRO A 31 9.49 2.80 7.56
N ARG A 32 8.83 3.43 6.58
CA ARG A 32 7.93 2.74 5.64
C ARG A 32 8.66 1.76 4.73
N GLU A 33 9.93 2.02 4.50
CA GLU A 33 10.84 1.18 3.74
C GLU A 33 10.91 -0.24 4.32
N VAL A 34 10.80 -0.39 5.65
CA VAL A 34 10.82 -1.70 6.32
C VAL A 34 9.63 -2.56 5.93
N GLY A 35 8.42 -2.00 5.96
CA GLY A 35 7.24 -2.79 5.60
C GLY A 35 7.09 -2.97 4.08
N GLN A 36 7.62 -2.06 3.26
CA GLN A 36 7.77 -2.27 1.81
C GLN A 36 8.73 -3.41 1.48
N GLU A 37 9.84 -3.53 2.21
CA GLU A 37 10.77 -4.66 2.07
C GLU A 37 10.08 -5.97 2.50
N ALA A 38 9.29 -5.95 3.57
CA ALA A 38 8.55 -7.11 4.02
C ALA A 38 7.51 -7.59 2.99
N VAL A 39 6.83 -6.68 2.29
CA VAL A 39 5.96 -7.02 1.14
C VAL A 39 6.71 -7.79 0.06
N GLN A 40 7.94 -7.40 -0.25
CA GLN A 40 8.78 -8.09 -1.24
C GLN A 40 9.23 -9.48 -0.74
N ILE A 41 9.61 -9.59 0.53
CA ILE A 41 10.02 -10.87 1.14
C ILE A 41 8.86 -11.87 1.14
N LEU A 42 7.63 -11.40 1.35
CA LEU A 42 6.43 -12.23 1.32
C LEU A 42 5.92 -12.54 -0.09
N ASP A 43 6.60 -12.07 -1.13
CA ASP A 43 6.21 -12.23 -2.54
C ASP A 43 4.77 -11.75 -2.82
N LEU A 44 4.31 -10.75 -2.07
CA LEU A 44 3.00 -10.14 -2.26
C LEU A 44 2.98 -9.32 -3.57
N PRO A 45 1.88 -9.31 -4.35
CA PRO A 45 1.77 -8.44 -5.51
C PRO A 45 2.00 -6.98 -5.13
N HIS A 46 2.98 -6.31 -5.74
CA HIS A 46 3.37 -4.94 -5.38
C HIS A 46 3.84 -4.15 -6.60
N TYR A 47 3.91 -2.82 -6.46
CA TYR A 47 4.42 -1.95 -7.53
C TYR A 47 5.88 -2.24 -7.82
N ARG A 48 6.21 -2.49 -9.09
CA ARG A 48 7.61 -2.66 -9.48
C ARG A 48 8.32 -1.31 -9.42
N ARG A 49 9.59 -1.35 -9.05
CA ARG A 49 10.44 -0.15 -8.97
C ARG A 49 11.89 -0.47 -9.30
N ASN A 50 12.58 0.51 -9.86
CA ASN A 50 14.02 0.50 -10.06
C ASN A 50 14.65 1.65 -9.28
N LEU A 51 15.64 1.31 -8.44
CA LEU A 51 16.42 2.26 -7.68
C LEU A 51 17.82 2.38 -8.29
N LEU A 52 18.19 3.57 -8.71
CA LEU A 52 19.47 3.86 -9.36
C LEU A 52 20.14 5.09 -8.72
N ILE A 53 21.44 5.24 -8.95
CA ILE A 53 22.12 6.52 -8.76
C ILE A 53 21.87 7.37 -10.02
N ALA A 54 21.70 8.68 -9.87
CA ALA A 54 21.41 9.54 -11.03
C ALA A 54 22.52 9.53 -12.10
N ASP A 55 23.77 9.29 -11.72
CA ASP A 55 24.87 9.06 -12.69
C ASP A 55 24.58 7.89 -13.64
N ALA A 56 24.17 6.75 -13.09
CA ALA A 56 23.84 5.57 -13.87
C ALA A 56 22.62 5.84 -14.77
N PHE A 57 21.58 6.44 -14.19
CA PHE A 57 20.37 6.79 -14.94
C PHE A 57 20.64 7.79 -16.08
N LEU A 58 21.48 8.81 -15.86
CA LEU A 58 21.78 9.81 -16.90
C LEU A 58 22.64 9.23 -18.03
N SER A 59 23.44 8.21 -17.74
CA SER A 59 24.30 7.51 -18.71
C SER A 59 23.52 6.49 -19.53
N ASP A 60 22.60 5.76 -18.89
CA ASP A 60 21.67 4.82 -19.52
C ASP A 60 20.25 4.99 -18.94
N PRO A 61 19.42 5.87 -19.52
CA PRO A 61 18.07 6.10 -19.01
C PRO A 61 17.14 4.89 -19.12
N GLU A 62 17.37 3.97 -20.08
CA GLU A 62 16.51 2.81 -20.26
C GLU A 62 16.63 1.81 -19.11
N SER A 63 17.78 1.78 -18.42
CA SER A 63 17.97 0.99 -17.19
C SER A 63 16.95 1.31 -16.10
N GLY A 64 16.42 2.54 -16.06
CA GLY A 64 15.37 2.93 -15.12
C GLY A 64 14.01 2.29 -15.40
N PHE A 65 13.80 1.73 -16.59
CA PHE A 65 12.51 1.21 -17.03
C PHE A 65 12.50 -0.29 -17.35
N ALA A 66 13.66 -0.96 -17.30
CA ALA A 66 13.83 -2.31 -17.86
C ALA A 66 12.90 -3.39 -17.29
N SER A 67 12.42 -3.24 -16.06
CA SER A 67 11.52 -4.18 -15.35
C SER A 67 10.07 -3.69 -15.21
N LEU A 68 9.77 -2.48 -15.70
CA LEU A 68 8.49 -1.80 -15.50
C LEU A 68 7.60 -2.03 -16.72
N GLU A 69 6.38 -2.54 -16.51
CA GLU A 69 5.48 -2.93 -17.61
C GLU A 69 4.46 -1.85 -17.97
N THR A 70 4.56 -0.66 -17.37
CA THR A 70 3.63 0.46 -17.58
C THR A 70 4.19 1.56 -18.50
N THR A 71 3.32 2.45 -18.95
CA THR A 71 3.66 3.66 -19.73
C THR A 71 3.74 4.93 -18.87
N ARG A 72 3.28 4.87 -17.62
CA ARG A 72 3.23 5.97 -16.65
C ARG A 72 4.04 5.64 -15.41
N PHE A 73 4.78 6.60 -14.91
CA PHE A 73 5.76 6.38 -13.84
C PHE A 73 5.58 7.35 -12.68
N PHE A 74 5.80 6.84 -11.49
CA PHE A 74 6.12 7.62 -10.32
C PHE A 74 7.63 7.80 -10.28
N ILE A 75 8.10 9.03 -10.08
CA ILE A 75 9.53 9.32 -9.95
C ILE A 75 9.79 10.06 -8.66
N LEU A 76 10.73 9.56 -7.86
CA LEU A 76 11.23 10.19 -6.65
C LEU A 76 12.74 10.31 -6.73
N LEU A 77 13.24 11.51 -6.47
CA LEU A 77 14.66 11.81 -6.34
C LEU A 77 14.93 12.22 -4.90
N GLN A 78 15.94 11.62 -4.28
CA GLN A 78 16.40 11.97 -2.95
C GLN A 78 17.89 12.25 -2.99
N ASN A 79 18.32 13.40 -2.46
CA ASN A 79 19.74 13.70 -2.34
C ASN A 79 20.31 13.23 -0.98
N ARG A 80 21.63 13.23 -0.86
CA ARG A 80 22.34 12.87 0.39
C ARG A 80 21.99 13.75 1.60
N ASP A 81 21.55 14.98 1.37
CA ASP A 81 21.11 15.90 2.43
C ASP A 81 19.65 15.67 2.87
N GLY A 82 18.97 14.67 2.31
CA GLY A 82 17.58 14.35 2.62
C GLY A 82 16.54 15.18 1.86
N LYS A 83 16.94 16.02 0.89
CA LYS A 83 16.00 16.71 0.00
C LYS A 83 15.33 15.70 -0.91
N VAL A 84 13.99 15.71 -0.90
CA VAL A 84 13.15 14.87 -1.75
C VAL A 84 12.39 15.72 -2.77
N VAL A 85 12.41 15.32 -4.03
CA VAL A 85 11.55 15.87 -5.09
C VAL A 85 10.88 14.73 -5.83
N ARG A 86 9.61 14.90 -6.22
CA ARG A 86 8.83 13.84 -6.87
C ARG A 86 7.97 14.38 -8.02
N ASP A 87 7.62 13.50 -8.94
CA ASP A 87 6.60 13.70 -9.98
C ASP A 87 5.70 12.46 -10.07
N LEU A 88 4.41 12.69 -10.30
CA LEU A 88 3.41 11.64 -10.43
C LEU A 88 2.97 11.53 -11.88
N ASN A 89 2.63 10.33 -12.35
CA ASN A 89 2.06 10.12 -13.69
C ASN A 89 2.95 10.63 -14.85
N ALA A 90 4.28 10.54 -14.69
CA ALA A 90 5.24 10.97 -15.69
C ALA A 90 5.33 9.95 -16.84
N THR A 91 5.51 10.43 -18.08
CA THR A 91 5.94 9.57 -19.20
C THR A 91 7.44 9.29 -19.11
N LYS A 92 7.98 8.31 -19.85
CA LYS A 92 9.45 8.10 -19.95
C LYS A 92 10.21 9.40 -20.22
N LYS A 93 9.76 10.18 -21.21
CA LYS A 93 10.33 11.50 -21.55
C LYS A 93 10.24 12.48 -20.38
N GLY A 94 9.12 12.47 -19.65
CA GLY A 94 8.91 13.27 -18.44
C GLY A 94 9.91 12.92 -17.34
N VAL A 95 10.08 11.64 -17.04
CA VAL A 95 11.06 11.14 -16.05
C VAL A 95 12.47 11.60 -16.41
N MET A 96 12.90 11.42 -17.66
CA MET A 96 14.23 11.86 -18.12
C MET A 96 14.44 13.36 -17.95
N ALA A 97 13.44 14.17 -18.30
CA ALA A 97 13.50 15.62 -18.12
C ALA A 97 13.54 16.01 -16.64
N PHE A 98 12.78 15.30 -15.80
CA PHE A 98 12.74 15.49 -14.35
C PHE A 98 14.10 15.24 -13.70
N VAL A 99 14.73 14.09 -14.00
CA VAL A 99 16.05 13.74 -13.47
C VAL A 99 17.11 14.75 -13.91
N ARG A 100 17.12 15.11 -15.20
CA ARG A 100 18.07 16.12 -15.73
C ARG A 100 17.90 17.48 -15.08
N ARG A 101 16.67 17.90 -14.79
CA ARG A 101 16.39 19.20 -14.16
C ARG A 101 16.97 19.27 -12.74
N HIS A 102 16.88 18.20 -11.96
CA HIS A 102 17.21 18.21 -10.54
C HIS A 102 18.60 17.68 -10.20
N ALA A 103 19.07 16.64 -10.90
CA ALA A 103 20.30 15.94 -10.56
C ALA A 103 21.50 16.26 -11.45
N LYS A 104 21.32 16.87 -12.65
CA LYS A 104 22.40 17.04 -13.64
C LYS A 104 23.66 17.76 -13.12
N LYS A 105 23.51 18.68 -12.15
CA LYS A 105 24.65 19.43 -11.60
C LYS A 105 25.56 18.55 -10.74
N ASN A 106 24.97 17.71 -9.87
CA ASN A 106 25.68 16.85 -8.93
C ASN A 106 25.08 15.42 -8.93
N PRO A 107 25.13 14.67 -10.04
CA PRO A 107 24.37 13.44 -10.21
C PRO A 107 24.70 12.33 -9.20
N HIS A 108 25.95 12.22 -8.76
CA HIS A 108 26.39 11.28 -7.71
C HIS A 108 25.74 11.48 -6.33
N GLU A 109 25.14 12.65 -6.07
CA GLU A 109 24.48 12.97 -4.80
C GLU A 109 23.02 12.52 -4.76
N TRP A 110 22.45 12.10 -5.89
CA TRP A 110 21.03 11.79 -6.01
C TRP A 110 20.78 10.31 -6.26
N SER A 111 19.85 9.74 -5.49
CA SER A 111 19.16 8.51 -5.86
C SER A 111 17.95 8.83 -6.74
N VAL A 112 17.63 7.90 -7.64
CA VAL A 112 16.52 7.95 -8.57
C VAL A 112 15.70 6.69 -8.36
N ASN A 113 14.47 6.84 -7.89
CA ASN A 113 13.51 5.76 -7.77
C ASN A 113 12.44 5.95 -8.85
N VAL A 114 12.44 5.07 -9.85
CA VAL A 114 11.41 5.00 -10.89
C VAL A 114 10.50 3.82 -10.56
N ALA A 115 9.23 4.09 -10.31
CA ALA A 115 8.24 3.06 -10.04
C ALA A 115 7.07 3.13 -11.02
N GLU A 116 6.33 2.02 -11.12
CA GLU A 116 5.09 2.00 -11.88
C GLU A 116 4.09 3.01 -11.30
N PHE A 117 3.35 3.69 -12.17
CA PHE A 117 2.19 4.47 -11.79
C PHE A 117 0.95 3.79 -12.35
N LEU A 118 0.16 3.20 -11.47
CA LEU A 118 -1.14 2.61 -11.79
C LEU A 118 -2.20 3.42 -11.06
N GLU A 119 -3.32 3.71 -11.73
CA GLU A 119 -4.37 4.53 -11.14
C GLU A 119 -5.07 3.75 -10.03
N GLN A 120 -5.07 4.32 -8.83
CA GLN A 120 -5.73 3.74 -7.67
C GLN A 120 -7.24 3.93 -7.77
N VAL A 121 -7.98 2.83 -7.76
CA VAL A 121 -9.45 2.85 -7.72
C VAL A 121 -9.95 2.69 -6.29
N TYR A 122 -9.33 1.81 -5.50
CA TYR A 122 -9.60 1.68 -4.06
C TYR A 122 -8.30 1.63 -3.26
N GLY A 123 -8.37 2.05 -2.01
CA GLY A 123 -7.34 1.78 -1.00
C GLY A 123 -7.96 1.07 0.20
N GLY A 124 -7.18 0.22 0.85
CA GLY A 124 -7.64 -0.46 2.05
C GLY A 124 -6.53 -1.00 2.94
N ASN A 125 -6.97 -1.55 4.07
CA ASN A 125 -6.13 -2.32 4.97
C ASN A 125 -6.78 -3.66 5.30
N ILE A 126 -5.95 -4.67 5.53
CA ILE A 126 -6.34 -5.96 6.09
C ILE A 126 -5.64 -6.09 7.44
N SER A 127 -6.40 -6.31 8.50
CA SER A 127 -5.89 -6.69 9.81
C SER A 127 -6.17 -8.17 10.03
N VAL A 128 -5.12 -8.93 10.32
CA VAL A 128 -5.20 -10.35 10.65
C VAL A 128 -4.76 -10.54 12.10
N SER A 129 -5.62 -11.09 12.94
CA SER A 129 -5.31 -11.39 14.34
C SER A 129 -4.36 -12.59 14.47
N LYS A 130 -3.80 -12.82 15.65
CA LYS A 130 -2.95 -14.01 15.91
C LYS A 130 -3.69 -15.33 15.75
N GLU A 131 -4.99 -15.29 15.97
CA GLU A 131 -5.92 -16.41 15.77
C GLU A 131 -6.32 -16.56 14.28
N GLY A 132 -5.67 -15.84 13.36
CA GLY A 132 -5.90 -15.93 11.91
C GLY A 132 -7.19 -15.24 11.44
N ALA A 133 -7.91 -14.51 12.30
CA ALA A 133 -9.15 -13.85 11.91
C ALA A 133 -8.84 -12.56 11.13
N ALA A 134 -9.31 -12.50 9.88
CA ALA A 134 -9.10 -11.36 9.01
C ALA A 134 -10.28 -10.37 9.04
N ARG A 135 -9.96 -9.09 8.99
CA ARG A 135 -10.87 -7.96 8.78
C ARG A 135 -10.27 -7.02 7.75
N ILE A 136 -11.10 -6.51 6.86
CA ILE A 136 -10.73 -5.62 5.77
C ILE A 136 -11.56 -4.35 5.89
N GLU A 137 -10.90 -3.22 5.64
CA GLU A 137 -11.52 -1.91 5.55
C GLU A 137 -10.98 -1.22 4.31
N PHE A 138 -11.85 -0.78 3.39
CA PHE A 138 -11.41 -0.16 2.15
C PHE A 138 -12.43 0.87 1.64
N ARG A 139 -11.98 1.80 0.79
CA ARG A 139 -12.81 2.84 0.18
C ARG A 139 -12.42 3.10 -1.27
N LYS A 140 -13.34 3.70 -2.03
CA LYS A 140 -13.04 4.21 -3.37
C LYS A 140 -12.17 5.48 -3.27
N GLY A 141 -11.23 5.62 -4.20
CA GLY A 141 -10.28 6.73 -4.28
C GLY A 141 -9.00 6.52 -3.48
N GLU A 142 -8.13 7.54 -3.51
CA GLU A 142 -6.81 7.47 -2.85
C GLU A 142 -6.96 7.32 -1.33
N GLN A 143 -6.38 6.25 -0.79
CA GLN A 143 -6.09 6.14 0.62
C GLN A 143 -4.62 6.51 0.84
N GLY A 144 -4.38 7.53 1.67
CA GLY A 144 -3.04 7.87 2.11
C GLY A 144 -2.42 6.74 2.96
N PRO A 145 -1.15 6.89 3.36
CA PRO A 145 -0.44 5.90 4.18
C PRO A 145 -1.24 5.41 5.39
N VAL A 146 -0.91 4.23 5.91
CA VAL A 146 -1.35 3.68 7.23
C VAL A 146 -1.28 4.70 8.38
N SER A 147 -0.62 5.85 8.22
CA SER A 147 -0.80 7.02 9.08
C SER A 147 -2.20 7.66 8.93
N ALA A 148 -3.12 7.18 9.76
CA ALA A 148 -4.31 7.89 10.28
C ALA A 148 -5.41 8.28 9.27
N GLY A 149 -6.49 7.47 9.24
CA GLY A 149 -7.86 7.96 9.54
C GLY A 149 -8.39 9.18 8.80
N THR A 150 -8.04 9.39 7.54
CA THR A 150 -8.54 10.53 6.74
C THR A 150 -9.88 10.24 6.03
N ALA A 151 -10.41 9.02 6.16
CA ALA A 151 -11.69 8.63 5.61
C ALA A 151 -12.81 8.78 6.63
N SER A 152 -13.93 9.36 6.21
CA SER A 152 -15.12 9.36 7.06
C SER A 152 -15.70 7.95 7.11
N ALA A 153 -16.19 7.51 8.28
CA ALA A 153 -16.66 6.13 8.47
C ALA A 153 -17.80 5.70 7.52
N HIS A 154 -18.53 6.65 6.94
CA HIS A 154 -19.58 6.39 5.94
C HIS A 154 -19.05 6.13 4.53
N GLU A 155 -17.74 6.27 4.30
CA GLU A 155 -17.07 6.05 3.02
C GLU A 155 -16.32 4.71 2.99
N LEU A 156 -16.34 3.96 4.10
CA LEU A 156 -15.60 2.71 4.27
C LEU A 156 -16.52 1.51 4.09
N TYR A 157 -16.05 0.55 3.31
CA TYR A 157 -16.59 -0.80 3.19
C TYR A 157 -15.84 -1.72 4.15
N HIS A 158 -16.58 -2.54 4.91
CA HIS A 158 -16.01 -3.48 5.88
C HIS A 158 -16.37 -4.91 5.52
N ALA A 159 -15.36 -5.78 5.56
CA ALA A 159 -15.53 -7.22 5.50
C ALA A 159 -14.78 -7.87 6.67
N TRP A 160 -15.32 -8.92 7.28
CA TRP A 160 -14.65 -9.64 8.36
C TRP A 160 -15.03 -11.10 8.39
N GLN A 161 -14.14 -11.94 8.90
CA GLN A 161 -14.47 -13.33 9.19
C GLN A 161 -15.27 -13.42 10.48
N ASP A 162 -16.37 -14.16 10.44
CA ASP A 162 -17.07 -14.59 11.64
C ASP A 162 -16.12 -15.42 12.53
N PRO A 163 -15.95 -15.07 13.82
CA PRO A 163 -14.95 -15.70 14.68
C PRO A 163 -15.12 -17.22 14.85
N ASN A 164 -16.35 -17.74 14.71
CA ASN A 164 -16.65 -19.14 14.93
C ASN A 164 -16.64 -19.95 13.63
N THR A 165 -17.22 -19.40 12.57
CA THR A 165 -17.45 -20.10 11.30
C THR A 165 -16.40 -19.80 10.23
N ARG A 166 -15.58 -18.76 10.44
CA ARG A 166 -14.61 -18.22 9.45
C ARG A 166 -15.24 -17.78 8.12
N VAL A 167 -16.56 -17.65 8.10
CA VAL A 167 -17.32 -17.17 6.94
C VAL A 167 -17.19 -15.65 6.86
N TRP A 168 -16.90 -15.15 5.66
CA TRP A 168 -16.88 -13.71 5.41
C TRP A 168 -18.25 -13.08 5.56
N LYS A 169 -18.31 -12.00 6.34
CA LYS A 169 -19.42 -11.08 6.52
C LYS A 169 -19.04 -9.73 5.91
N TYR A 170 -20.05 -9.00 5.48
CA TYR A 170 -19.91 -7.72 4.78
C TYR A 170 -20.94 -6.74 5.36
N ASP A 171 -20.58 -5.47 5.52
CA ASP A 171 -21.53 -4.40 5.85
C ASP A 171 -22.20 -3.79 4.62
N PHE A 172 -21.83 -4.26 3.43
CA PHE A 172 -22.40 -3.90 2.13
C PHE A 172 -23.02 -5.10 1.42
N ASP A 173 -23.97 -4.84 0.53
CA ASP A 173 -24.59 -5.86 -0.34
C ASP A 173 -24.31 -5.57 -1.82
N ASP A 174 -23.05 -5.78 -2.20
CA ASP A 174 -22.56 -5.55 -3.56
C ASP A 174 -21.71 -6.76 -3.99
N ALA A 175 -22.09 -7.40 -5.10
CA ALA A 175 -21.42 -8.61 -5.59
C ALA A 175 -20.00 -8.33 -6.13
N GLU A 176 -19.79 -7.16 -6.74
CA GLU A 176 -18.49 -6.75 -7.28
C GLU A 176 -17.52 -6.45 -6.13
N LEU A 177 -17.95 -5.67 -5.13
CA LEU A 177 -17.14 -5.40 -3.95
C LEU A 177 -16.79 -6.68 -3.17
N ARG A 178 -17.71 -7.65 -3.12
CA ARG A 178 -17.44 -8.97 -2.53
C ARG A 178 -16.36 -9.71 -3.31
N ALA A 179 -16.41 -9.70 -4.63
CA ALA A 179 -15.40 -10.32 -5.47
C ALA A 179 -14.02 -9.67 -5.30
N LEU A 180 -13.97 -8.33 -5.15
CA LEU A 180 -12.74 -7.60 -4.86
C LEU A 180 -12.15 -7.99 -3.50
N VAL A 181 -12.97 -8.10 -2.46
CA VAL A 181 -12.54 -8.61 -1.15
C VAL A 181 -11.92 -9.99 -1.29
N GLN A 182 -12.59 -10.92 -1.98
CA GLN A 182 -12.08 -12.28 -2.16
C GLN A 182 -10.75 -12.30 -2.94
N ARG A 183 -10.60 -11.43 -3.94
CA ARG A 183 -9.36 -11.30 -4.69
C ARG A 183 -8.20 -10.80 -3.82
N VAL A 184 -8.44 -9.75 -3.03
CA VAL A 184 -7.42 -9.18 -2.14
C VAL A 184 -6.95 -10.20 -1.09
N VAL A 185 -7.87 -10.94 -0.47
CA VAL A 185 -7.50 -11.88 0.60
C VAL A 185 -6.82 -13.13 0.07
N HIS A 186 -7.13 -13.54 -1.17
CA HIS A 186 -6.48 -14.68 -1.81
C HIS A 186 -4.95 -14.51 -1.88
N ASP A 187 -4.48 -13.26 -2.05
CA ASP A 187 -3.07 -12.96 -2.16
C ASP A 187 -2.38 -12.78 -0.80
N VAL A 188 -3.12 -12.69 0.30
CA VAL A 188 -2.54 -12.66 1.65
C VAL A 188 -1.98 -14.05 1.98
N PRO A 189 -0.73 -14.19 2.46
CA PRO A 189 -0.17 -15.50 2.80
C PRO A 189 -1.04 -16.23 3.83
N HIS A 190 -1.37 -17.50 3.56
CA HIS A 190 -2.23 -18.31 4.42
C HIS A 190 -1.92 -19.80 4.33
N ASP A 191 -2.26 -20.53 5.38
CA ASP A 191 -2.36 -22.00 5.39
C ASP A 191 -3.84 -22.38 5.55
N GLU A 192 -4.40 -23.06 4.56
CA GLU A 192 -5.84 -23.31 4.39
C GLU A 192 -6.74 -22.06 4.48
N ARG A 193 -7.04 -21.60 5.70
CA ARG A 193 -7.88 -20.42 6.00
C ARG A 193 -7.29 -19.52 7.08
N ASP A 194 -6.12 -19.86 7.60
CA ASP A 194 -5.43 -19.10 8.62
C ASP A 194 -4.40 -18.19 7.94
N TYR A 195 -4.76 -16.91 7.84
CA TYR A 195 -3.90 -15.89 7.26
C TYR A 195 -2.73 -15.55 8.18
N LEU A 196 -1.60 -15.18 7.60
CA LEU A 196 -0.43 -14.71 8.32
C LEU A 196 -0.79 -13.42 9.12
N PRO A 197 -0.62 -13.42 10.46
CA PRO A 197 -0.97 -12.27 11.29
C PRO A 197 -0.19 -10.99 10.94
N GLY A 198 -0.91 -9.87 10.92
CA GLY A 198 -0.33 -8.57 10.63
C GLY A 198 -1.32 -7.57 10.06
N LEU A 199 -0.80 -6.44 9.64
CA LEU A 199 -1.49 -5.35 8.97
C LEU A 199 -0.93 -5.21 7.55
N TYR A 200 -1.79 -5.38 6.57
CA TYR A 200 -1.47 -5.25 5.15
C TYR A 200 -2.14 -3.99 4.62
N GLU A 201 -1.38 -3.04 4.10
CA GLU A 201 -1.90 -1.90 3.33
C GLU A 201 -1.92 -2.30 1.85
N PHE A 202 -3.06 -2.13 1.20
CA PHE A 202 -3.24 -2.48 -0.21
C PHE A 202 -3.97 -1.39 -0.98
N GLN A 203 -3.78 -1.43 -2.30
CA GLN A 203 -4.50 -0.63 -3.27
C GLN A 203 -5.08 -1.56 -4.33
N LEU A 204 -6.28 -1.25 -4.82
CA LEU A 204 -6.82 -1.88 -6.02
C LEU A 204 -6.63 -0.93 -7.18
N VAL A 205 -5.95 -1.42 -8.21
CA VAL A 205 -5.57 -0.66 -9.40
C VAL A 205 -6.09 -1.33 -10.65
N ASP A 206 -6.28 -0.56 -11.70
CA ASP A 206 -6.59 -1.08 -13.04
C ASP A 206 -5.31 -0.98 -13.90
N PRO A 207 -4.50 -2.05 -14.00
CA PRO A 207 -3.22 -1.99 -14.69
C PRO A 207 -3.36 -1.81 -16.20
N GLU A 208 -4.40 -2.40 -16.81
CA GLU A 208 -4.60 -2.43 -18.27
C GLU A 208 -5.66 -1.42 -18.76
N GLY A 209 -6.42 -0.80 -17.86
CA GLY A 209 -7.51 0.10 -18.20
C GLY A 209 -8.74 -0.62 -18.74
N ASP A 210 -8.88 -1.92 -18.44
CA ASP A 210 -9.99 -2.77 -18.89
C ASP A 210 -11.08 -2.96 -17.82
N GLY A 211 -10.91 -2.32 -16.66
CA GLY A 211 -11.80 -2.39 -15.51
C GLY A 211 -11.53 -3.55 -14.57
N ILE A 212 -10.55 -4.42 -14.86
CA ILE A 212 -10.19 -5.54 -13.98
C ILE A 212 -9.24 -5.05 -12.91
N LEU A 213 -9.76 -4.91 -11.69
CA LEU A 213 -8.95 -4.46 -10.57
C LEU A 213 -8.05 -5.57 -10.01
N GLU A 214 -6.81 -5.20 -9.73
CA GLU A 214 -5.80 -6.05 -9.12
C GLU A 214 -5.26 -5.44 -7.82
N PRO A 215 -4.95 -6.26 -6.80
CA PRO A 215 -4.31 -5.79 -5.60
C PRO A 215 -2.84 -5.46 -5.85
N ARG A 216 -2.39 -4.37 -5.23
CA ARG A 216 -0.99 -4.02 -5.01
C ARG A 216 -0.81 -3.70 -3.54
N PHE A 217 -0.04 -4.52 -2.84
CA PHE A 217 0.35 -4.34 -1.46
C PHE A 217 1.46 -3.29 -1.39
N VAL A 218 1.29 -2.34 -0.47
CA VAL A 218 2.16 -1.15 -0.35
C VAL A 218 2.86 -1.05 1.01
N ASP A 219 2.38 -1.79 2.00
CA ASP A 219 3.02 -1.92 3.31
C ASP A 219 2.57 -3.22 3.98
N TYR A 220 3.45 -3.86 4.75
CA TYR A 220 3.12 -4.97 5.63
C TYR A 220 3.81 -4.78 6.98
N ARG A 221 3.03 -4.84 8.06
CA ARG A 221 3.50 -4.67 9.44
C ARG A 221 3.02 -5.84 10.28
N SER A 222 3.92 -6.43 11.05
CA SER A 222 3.59 -7.56 11.91
C SER A 222 4.14 -7.37 13.31
N ASP A 223 3.51 -8.03 14.26
CA ASP A 223 4.00 -8.15 15.63
C ASP A 223 4.83 -9.43 15.85
N LEU A 224 5.10 -10.20 14.78
CA LEU A 224 5.75 -11.50 14.83
C LEU A 224 7.27 -11.49 15.03
N HIS A 225 7.92 -10.32 15.12
CA HIS A 225 9.32 -10.21 15.55
C HIS A 225 9.48 -9.13 16.63
#